data_AF-A0A1Q6LCT7-F1
#
_entry.id   AF-A0A1Q6LCT7-F1
#
_cell.length_a   1.000
_cell.length_b   1.000
_cell.length_c   1.000
_cell.angle_alpha   90.00
_cell.angle_beta   90.00
_cell.angle_gamma   90.00
#
_symmetry.space_group_name_H-M   'P 1'
#
loop_
_entity.id
_entity.type
_entity.pdbx_description
1 polymer ?
#
loop_
_entity_poly.entity_id
_entity_poly.type
_entity_poly.pdbx_seq_one_letter_code
_entity_poly.pdbx_strand_id
1 'polypeptide(L)'
;MKKLVVIICILLAIFIGMYINQRNQISSAKITAEEVDNIEVYITNIYMWKEVTGEALPKFQDINDAPDKWIWEVVKKNIEKYEGISSEYIQETAKKIFGPSFAKQISQSGNTSFEYQPEEGKYIATNVELDTENDKFLINNIQKTKQKYEVEILEYLEDYSNEPEDVIAQEEDNQGQQVEFDIPIKNINGEQIFKVKSTEGQTKILEEVKSNIDKFTTKKLIIEKNDDGNLYVKKVE
;
A
#
# COMPACT_ATOMS: atom_id res chain seq x y z
N MET A 1 40.49 -37.05 -31.20
CA MET A 1 39.31 -36.35 -31.76
C MET A 1 38.01 -36.67 -31.03
N LYS A 2 37.59 -37.93 -30.85
CA LYS A 2 36.32 -38.28 -30.16
C LYS A 2 36.17 -37.68 -28.74
N LYS A 3 37.22 -37.72 -27.91
CA LYS A 3 37.21 -37.12 -26.56
C LYS A 3 37.05 -35.59 -26.57
N LEU A 4 37.60 -34.92 -27.59
CA LEU A 4 37.56 -33.46 -27.74
C LEU A 4 36.15 -33.01 -28.18
N VAL A 5 35.50 -33.78 -29.05
CA VAL A 5 34.09 -33.55 -29.45
C VAL A 5 33.14 -33.69 -28.26
N VAL A 6 33.33 -34.70 -27.40
CA VAL A 6 32.50 -34.88 -26.18
C VAL A 6 32.63 -33.69 -25.23
N ILE A 7 33.84 -33.17 -25.01
CA ILE A 7 34.08 -31.99 -24.16
C ILE A 7 33.41 -30.74 -24.74
N ILE A 8 33.48 -30.53 -26.06
CA ILE A 8 32.81 -29.42 -26.74
C ILE A 8 31.28 -29.51 -26.58
N CYS A 9 30.69 -30.69 -26.71
CA CYS A 9 29.25 -30.88 -26.53
C CYS A 9 28.79 -30.58 -25.09
N ILE A 10 29.58 -30.96 -24.08
CA ILE A 10 29.29 -30.66 -22.67
C ILE A 10 29.35 -29.15 -22.42
N LEU A 11 30.38 -28.47 -22.92
CA LEU A 11 30.52 -27.01 -22.79
C LEU A 11 29.37 -26.25 -23.47
N LEU A 12 28.94 -26.71 -24.65
CA LEU A 12 27.77 -26.15 -25.36
C LEU A 12 26.48 -26.29 -24.55
N ALA A 13 26.25 -27.44 -23.92
CA ALA A 13 25.07 -27.64 -23.08
C ALA A 13 25.07 -26.70 -21.85
N ILE A 14 26.23 -26.50 -21.22
CA ILE A 14 26.40 -25.55 -20.11
C ILE A 14 26.14 -24.11 -20.59
N PHE A 15 26.70 -23.74 -21.74
CA PHE A 15 26.55 -22.39 -22.29
C PHE A 15 25.09 -22.06 -22.67
N ILE A 16 24.39 -23.03 -23.29
CA ILE A 16 22.95 -22.91 -23.59
C ILE A 16 22.14 -22.81 -22.30
N GLY A 17 22.46 -23.61 -21.27
CA GLY A 17 21.82 -23.54 -19.96
C GLY A 17 22.01 -22.18 -19.28
N MET A 18 23.21 -21.62 -19.32
CA MET A 18 23.51 -20.27 -18.80
C MET A 18 22.75 -19.19 -19.58
N TYR A 19 22.74 -19.27 -20.91
CA TYR A 19 22.04 -18.31 -21.78
C TYR A 19 20.52 -18.30 -21.54
N ILE A 20 19.90 -19.50 -21.44
CA ILE A 20 18.47 -19.63 -21.12
C ILE A 20 18.17 -19.08 -19.73
N ASN A 21 19.00 -19.39 -18.73
CA ASN A 21 18.84 -18.87 -17.37
C ASN A 21 18.93 -17.34 -17.33
N GLN A 22 19.91 -16.75 -18.01
CA GLN A 22 20.07 -15.30 -18.09
C GLN A 22 18.88 -14.63 -18.79
N ARG A 23 18.42 -15.20 -19.91
CA ARG A 23 17.24 -14.68 -20.64
C ARG A 23 15.97 -14.76 -19.79
N ASN A 24 15.77 -15.86 -19.06
CA ASN A 24 14.65 -16.01 -18.15
C ASN A 24 14.73 -15.03 -16.98
N GLN A 25 15.93 -14.76 -16.44
CA GLN A 25 16.14 -13.73 -15.41
C GLN A 25 15.75 -12.33 -15.93
N ILE A 26 16.21 -11.96 -17.13
CA ILE A 26 15.88 -10.67 -17.76
C ILE A 26 14.37 -10.54 -18.02
N SER A 27 13.75 -11.59 -18.55
CA SER A 27 12.30 -11.59 -18.79
C SER A 27 11.49 -11.56 -17.49
N SER A 28 11.98 -12.21 -16.43
CA SER A 28 11.34 -12.18 -15.11
C SER A 28 11.49 -10.85 -14.38
N ALA A 29 12.49 -10.04 -14.74
CA ALA A 29 12.73 -8.72 -14.16
C ALA A 29 11.87 -7.61 -14.79
N LYS A 30 11.25 -7.85 -15.96
CA LYS A 30 10.35 -6.89 -16.58
C LYS A 30 9.03 -6.82 -15.80
N ILE A 31 8.63 -5.59 -15.46
CA ILE A 31 7.38 -5.28 -14.77
C ILE A 31 6.37 -4.78 -15.80
N THR A 32 5.14 -5.29 -15.73
CA THR A 32 4.03 -4.84 -16.59
C THR A 32 3.24 -3.70 -15.93
N ALA A 33 2.49 -2.92 -16.72
CA ALA A 33 1.58 -1.91 -16.16
C ALA A 33 0.54 -2.53 -15.20
N GLU A 34 -0.03 -3.68 -15.58
CA GLU A 34 -0.94 -4.44 -14.71
C GLU A 34 -0.30 -4.83 -13.36
N GLU A 35 0.99 -5.16 -13.34
CA GLU A 35 1.69 -5.42 -12.07
C GLU A 35 1.84 -4.16 -11.23
N VAL A 36 2.12 -3.00 -11.85
CA VAL A 36 2.18 -1.71 -11.16
C VAL A 36 0.82 -1.38 -10.53
N ASP A 37 -0.26 -1.48 -11.31
CA ASP A 37 -1.62 -1.17 -10.86
C ASP A 37 -2.02 -2.07 -9.68
N ASN A 38 -1.73 -3.38 -9.77
CA ASN A 38 -2.02 -4.32 -8.69
C ASN A 38 -1.22 -4.01 -7.41
N ILE A 39 0.03 -3.58 -7.54
CA ILE A 39 0.86 -3.16 -6.41
C ILE A 39 0.31 -1.88 -5.78
N GLU A 40 -0.09 -0.90 -6.60
CA GLU A 40 -0.65 0.36 -6.13
C GLU A 40 -1.98 0.16 -5.39
N VAL A 41 -2.87 -0.66 -5.95
CA VAL A 41 -4.13 -1.05 -5.29
C VAL A 41 -3.84 -1.77 -3.97
N TYR A 42 -2.89 -2.70 -3.96
CA TYR A 42 -2.50 -3.40 -2.73
C TYR A 42 -1.98 -2.44 -1.66
N ILE A 43 -1.07 -1.52 -2.00
CA ILE A 43 -0.51 -0.55 -1.05
C ILE A 43 -1.63 0.37 -0.55
N THR A 44 -2.53 0.83 -1.42
CA THR A 44 -3.69 1.65 -1.03
C THR A 44 -4.57 0.94 0.01
N ASN A 45 -4.75 -0.38 -0.10
CA ASN A 45 -5.56 -1.14 0.85
C ASN A 45 -4.92 -1.26 2.24
N ILE A 46 -3.60 -1.12 2.35
CA ILE A 46 -2.87 -1.17 3.64
C ILE A 46 -2.40 0.19 4.13
N TYR A 47 -2.47 1.23 3.30
CA TYR A 47 -2.11 2.59 3.66
C TYR A 47 -3.25 3.25 4.44
N MET A 48 -2.91 3.82 5.61
CA MET A 48 -3.86 4.38 6.57
C MET A 48 -3.63 5.87 6.77
N TRP A 49 -4.53 6.53 7.50
CA TRP A 49 -4.31 7.89 7.98
C TRP A 49 -3.43 7.87 9.22
N LYS A 50 -2.37 8.67 9.21
CA LYS A 50 -1.43 8.86 10.30
C LYS A 50 -2.14 9.34 11.57
N GLU A 51 -3.19 10.14 11.44
CA GLU A 51 -4.00 10.58 12.58
C GLU A 51 -4.66 9.40 13.30
N VAL A 52 -5.12 8.42 12.53
CA VAL A 52 -5.77 7.22 13.05
C VAL A 52 -4.75 6.23 13.58
N THR A 53 -3.66 5.95 12.86
CA THR A 53 -2.74 4.84 13.20
C THR A 53 -1.40 5.26 13.80
N GLY A 54 -1.11 6.56 13.90
CA GLY A 54 0.18 7.14 14.29
C GLY A 54 1.19 7.23 13.14
N GLU A 55 1.17 6.26 12.23
CA GLU A 55 1.87 6.25 10.95
C GLU A 55 0.97 5.63 9.88
N ALA A 56 0.93 6.23 8.68
CA ALA A 56 0.15 5.72 7.56
C ALA A 56 0.56 4.30 7.13
N LEU A 57 1.87 4.06 7.11
CA LEU A 57 2.48 2.75 6.89
C LEU A 57 3.70 2.57 7.81
N PRO A 58 3.57 1.92 8.98
CA PRO A 58 4.66 1.79 9.93
C PRO A 58 5.77 0.89 9.40
N LYS A 59 7.00 1.12 9.88
CA LYS A 59 8.14 0.24 9.61
C LYS A 59 8.07 -1.03 10.45
N PHE A 60 8.34 -2.18 9.84
CA PHE A 60 8.37 -3.48 10.52
C PHE A 60 9.23 -4.49 9.76
N GLN A 61 9.89 -5.40 10.46
CA GLN A 61 10.76 -6.42 9.85
C GLN A 61 10.01 -7.72 9.51
N ASP A 62 9.00 -8.05 10.31
CA ASP A 62 7.99 -9.07 10.05
C ASP A 62 6.60 -8.45 10.29
N ILE A 63 5.59 -8.90 9.57
CA ILE A 63 4.22 -8.39 9.73
C ILE A 63 3.67 -8.62 11.15
N ASN A 64 4.14 -9.65 11.86
CA ASN A 64 3.77 -9.90 13.25
C ASN A 64 4.46 -8.93 14.24
N ASP A 65 5.39 -8.09 13.77
CA ASP A 65 6.00 -7.01 14.56
C ASP A 65 5.27 -5.67 14.34
N ALA A 66 4.40 -5.55 13.34
CA ALA A 66 3.73 -4.29 13.03
C ALA A 66 2.78 -3.84 14.17
N PRO A 67 2.57 -2.54 14.39
CA PRO A 67 1.69 -2.04 15.46
C PRO A 67 0.27 -2.60 15.38
N ASP A 68 -0.27 -3.07 16.51
CA ASP A 68 -1.61 -3.66 16.57
C ASP A 68 -2.69 -2.68 16.08
N LYS A 69 -2.58 -1.40 16.46
CA LYS A 69 -3.52 -0.36 16.02
C LYS A 69 -3.58 -0.28 14.49
N TRP A 70 -2.42 -0.25 13.82
CA TRP A 70 -2.36 -0.21 12.37
C TRP A 70 -2.92 -1.47 11.72
N ILE A 71 -2.55 -2.66 12.23
CA ILE A 71 -3.05 -3.95 11.72
C ILE A 71 -4.58 -3.98 11.73
N TRP A 72 -5.21 -3.64 12.86
CA TRP A 72 -6.65 -3.79 13.01
C TRP A 72 -7.43 -2.71 12.28
N GLU A 73 -6.90 -1.50 12.14
CA GLU A 73 -7.50 -0.46 11.28
C GLU A 73 -7.43 -0.84 9.80
N VAL A 74 -6.31 -1.41 9.34
CA VAL A 74 -6.21 -1.96 7.97
C VAL A 74 -7.22 -3.09 7.77
N VAL A 75 -7.36 -4.02 8.71
CA VAL A 75 -8.37 -5.08 8.60
C VAL A 75 -9.79 -4.50 8.57
N LYS A 76 -10.09 -3.52 9.43
CA LYS A 76 -11.39 -2.82 9.46
C LYS A 76 -11.72 -2.15 8.13
N LYS A 77 -10.76 -1.42 7.54
CA LYS A 77 -10.88 -0.78 6.22
C LYS A 77 -11.27 -1.75 5.10
N ASN A 78 -10.88 -3.02 5.24
CA ASN A 78 -11.07 -4.05 4.22
C ASN A 78 -12.22 -5.04 4.57
N ILE A 79 -13.05 -4.70 5.55
CA ILE A 79 -14.25 -5.45 5.91
C ILE A 79 -15.49 -4.73 5.34
N GLU A 80 -16.43 -5.49 4.78
CA GLU A 80 -17.64 -4.95 4.12
C GLU A 80 -18.81 -4.66 5.08
N LYS A 81 -18.70 -5.02 6.36
CA LYS A 81 -19.78 -4.93 7.35
C LYS A 81 -19.36 -4.24 8.64
N TYR A 82 -20.29 -3.52 9.25
CA TYR A 82 -20.02 -2.77 10.48
C TYR A 82 -20.38 -3.53 11.76
N GLU A 83 -21.33 -4.47 11.72
CA GLU A 83 -21.83 -5.20 12.90
C GLU A 83 -21.87 -6.72 12.67
N GLY A 84 -22.04 -7.50 13.74
CA GLY A 84 -22.12 -8.96 13.67
C GLY A 84 -20.85 -9.60 13.08
N ILE A 85 -19.69 -8.97 13.30
CA ILE A 85 -18.41 -9.40 12.75
C ILE A 85 -17.89 -10.55 13.61
N SER A 86 -17.60 -11.71 13.02
CA SER A 86 -17.04 -12.83 13.78
C SER A 86 -15.52 -12.72 13.86
N SER A 87 -14.92 -13.29 14.91
CA SER A 87 -13.47 -13.44 15.01
C SER A 87 -12.89 -14.14 13.79
N GLU A 88 -13.54 -15.18 13.30
CA GLU A 88 -13.08 -15.98 12.16
C GLU A 88 -13.00 -15.11 10.90
N TYR A 89 -14.02 -14.29 10.65
CA TYR A 89 -14.04 -13.40 9.49
C TYR A 89 -12.96 -12.32 9.58
N ILE A 90 -12.73 -11.75 10.76
CA ILE A 90 -11.62 -10.80 10.99
C ILE A 90 -10.27 -11.47 10.69
N GLN A 91 -10.08 -12.70 11.18
CA GLN A 91 -8.85 -13.45 10.97
C GLN A 91 -8.63 -13.85 9.51
N GLU A 92 -9.68 -14.26 8.80
CA GLU A 92 -9.62 -14.59 7.37
C GLU A 92 -9.27 -13.35 6.53
N THR A 93 -9.89 -12.21 6.82
CA THR A 93 -9.57 -10.94 6.16
C THR A 93 -8.12 -10.52 6.43
N ALA A 94 -7.65 -10.62 7.68
CA ALA A 94 -6.27 -10.30 8.02
C ALA A 94 -5.28 -11.19 7.24
N LYS A 95 -5.52 -12.50 7.16
CA LYS A 95 -4.68 -13.43 6.37
C LYS A 95 -4.75 -13.17 4.87
N LYS A 96 -5.88 -12.70 4.35
CA LYS A 96 -6.00 -12.31 2.93
C LYS A 96 -5.13 -11.08 2.61
N ILE A 97 -5.03 -10.13 3.53
CA ILE A 97 -4.26 -8.88 3.35
C ILE A 97 -2.77 -9.07 3.62
N PHE A 98 -2.45 -9.77 4.70
CA PHE A 98 -1.09 -9.89 5.25
C PHE A 98 -0.41 -11.22 4.93
N GLY A 99 -1.13 -12.12 4.27
CA GLY A 99 -0.63 -13.42 3.87
C GLY A 99 -0.70 -14.49 4.96
N PRO A 100 -0.36 -15.74 4.62
CA PRO A 100 -0.55 -16.90 5.47
C PRO A 100 0.33 -16.92 6.73
N SER A 101 1.42 -16.12 6.76
CA SER A 101 2.30 -16.00 7.92
C SER A 101 1.77 -15.06 9.01
N PHE A 102 0.63 -14.40 8.79
CA PHE A 102 -0.01 -13.57 9.80
C PHE A 102 -0.56 -14.43 10.94
N ALA A 103 -0.10 -14.15 12.17
CA ALA A 103 -0.39 -14.95 13.35
C ALA A 103 -1.11 -14.18 14.47
N LYS A 104 -1.13 -12.84 14.43
CA LYS A 104 -1.79 -12.05 15.49
C LYS A 104 -3.28 -12.34 15.57
N GLN A 105 -3.78 -12.40 16.80
CA GLN A 105 -5.19 -12.67 17.07
C GLN A 105 -5.87 -11.42 17.62
N ILE A 106 -7.13 -11.22 17.22
CA ILE A 106 -7.96 -10.17 17.82
C ILE A 106 -8.38 -10.61 19.23
N SER A 107 -8.29 -9.69 20.20
CA SER A 107 -8.67 -9.97 21.58
C SER A 107 -10.18 -10.04 21.75
N GLN A 108 -10.66 -10.95 22.61
CA GLN A 108 -12.05 -10.97 23.10
C GLN A 108 -12.40 -9.78 23.99
N SER A 109 -11.44 -8.91 24.35
CA SER A 109 -11.74 -7.61 24.94
C SER A 109 -12.02 -6.52 23.90
N GLY A 110 -11.94 -6.84 22.61
CA GLY A 110 -11.88 -5.85 21.54
C GLY A 110 -10.58 -5.04 21.52
N ASN A 111 -10.59 -3.97 20.73
CA ASN A 111 -9.54 -2.96 20.63
C ASN A 111 -10.14 -1.63 20.15
N THR A 112 -9.31 -0.65 19.77
CA THR A 112 -9.77 0.65 19.28
C THR A 112 -10.54 0.58 17.95
N SER A 113 -10.36 -0.49 17.18
CA SER A 113 -10.95 -0.70 15.85
C SER A 113 -12.23 -1.54 15.91
N PHE A 114 -12.30 -2.46 16.88
CA PHE A 114 -13.37 -3.44 17.02
C PHE A 114 -13.80 -3.55 18.47
N GLU A 115 -15.04 -3.18 18.75
CA GLU A 115 -15.67 -3.39 20.04
C GLU A 115 -16.21 -4.82 20.11
N TYR A 116 -15.87 -5.57 21.16
CA TYR A 116 -16.42 -6.91 21.36
C TYR A 116 -17.77 -6.85 22.09
N GLN A 117 -18.75 -7.58 21.56
CA GLN A 117 -20.10 -7.74 22.11
C GLN A 117 -20.20 -9.14 22.77
N PRO A 118 -20.08 -9.24 24.11
CA PRO A 118 -20.00 -10.54 24.79
C PRO A 118 -21.27 -11.38 24.67
N GLU A 119 -22.44 -10.75 24.59
CA GLU A 119 -23.73 -11.44 24.50
C GLU A 119 -23.87 -12.22 23.17
N GLU A 120 -23.26 -11.70 22.10
CA GLU A 120 -23.32 -12.28 20.76
C GLU A 120 -22.05 -13.07 20.39
N GLY A 121 -20.96 -12.84 21.11
CA GLY A 121 -19.64 -13.32 20.73
C GLY A 121 -19.17 -12.75 19.39
N LYS A 122 -19.55 -11.50 19.09
CA LYS A 122 -19.27 -10.79 17.84
C LYS A 122 -18.59 -9.45 18.10
N TYR A 123 -18.17 -8.78 17.04
CA TYR A 123 -17.55 -7.47 17.07
C TYR A 123 -18.36 -6.46 16.26
N ILE A 124 -18.25 -5.20 16.67
CA ILE A 124 -18.72 -4.02 15.95
C ILE A 124 -17.49 -3.21 15.56
N ALA A 125 -17.41 -2.78 14.30
CA ALA A 125 -16.38 -1.87 13.82
C ALA A 125 -16.63 -0.48 14.41
N THR A 126 -15.61 0.11 15.03
CA THR A 126 -15.70 1.46 15.58
C THR A 126 -15.63 2.51 14.48
N ASN A 127 -16.27 3.66 14.71
CA ASN A 127 -16.17 4.82 13.82
C ASN A 127 -14.71 5.29 13.68
N VAL A 128 -14.40 5.89 12.54
CA VAL A 128 -13.09 6.50 12.25
C VAL A 128 -13.28 8.01 12.21
N GLU A 129 -12.36 8.76 12.81
CA GLU A 129 -12.35 10.22 12.72
C GLU A 129 -11.96 10.63 11.29
N LEU A 130 -12.55 11.73 10.78
CA LEU A 130 -12.21 12.26 9.46
C LEU A 130 -10.88 13.01 9.54
N ASP A 131 -10.02 12.77 8.54
CA ASP A 131 -8.75 13.45 8.35
C ASP A 131 -8.88 14.51 7.25
N THR A 132 -8.30 15.69 7.48
CA THR A 132 -8.24 16.79 6.51
C THR A 132 -6.87 16.91 5.84
N GLU A 133 -5.83 16.33 6.45
CA GLU A 133 -4.49 16.18 5.88
C GLU A 133 -4.31 14.77 5.31
N ASN A 134 -4.88 14.55 4.13
CA ASN A 134 -4.87 13.25 3.48
C ASN A 134 -3.44 12.70 3.30
N ASP A 135 -3.11 11.62 4.03
CA ASP A 135 -1.89 10.84 3.78
C ASP A 135 -1.93 10.20 2.39
N LYS A 136 -0.92 10.52 1.56
CA LYS A 136 -0.74 9.98 0.22
C LYS A 136 0.62 9.30 0.06
N PHE A 137 0.70 8.45 -0.95
CA PHE A 137 1.96 7.89 -1.42
C PHE A 137 2.07 7.97 -2.95
N LEU A 138 3.30 7.87 -3.45
CA LEU A 138 3.63 7.70 -4.85
C LEU A 138 4.61 6.54 -4.98
N ILE A 139 4.38 5.60 -5.90
CA ILE A 139 5.39 4.59 -6.25
C ILE A 139 6.53 5.28 -7.00
N ASN A 140 7.71 5.29 -6.40
CA ASN A 140 8.92 5.84 -7.00
C ASN A 140 9.67 4.80 -7.83
N ASN A 141 9.77 3.57 -7.34
CA ASN A 141 10.51 2.51 -8.01
C ASN A 141 9.93 1.13 -7.67
N ILE A 142 10.03 0.20 -8.62
CA ILE A 142 9.71 -1.21 -8.40
C ILE A 142 10.84 -2.06 -8.98
N GLN A 143 11.38 -2.95 -8.16
CA GLN A 143 12.28 -3.99 -8.61
C GLN A 143 11.61 -5.35 -8.42
N LYS A 144 11.59 -6.14 -9.48
CA LYS A 144 10.96 -7.46 -9.49
C LYS A 144 11.99 -8.57 -9.48
N THR A 145 11.72 -9.57 -8.66
CA THR A 145 12.31 -10.90 -8.72
C THR A 145 11.18 -11.92 -8.89
N LYS A 146 11.47 -13.23 -8.93
CA LYS A 146 10.47 -14.26 -9.32
C LYS A 146 9.12 -14.16 -8.59
N GLN A 147 9.12 -14.08 -7.26
CA GLN A 147 7.90 -14.06 -6.42
C GLN A 147 7.89 -12.88 -5.43
N LYS A 148 8.77 -11.91 -5.65
CA LYS A 148 8.96 -10.78 -4.74
C LYS A 148 9.16 -9.49 -5.51
N TYR A 149 8.53 -8.44 -5.02
CA TYR A 149 8.72 -7.06 -5.42
C TYR A 149 9.40 -6.30 -4.28
N GLU A 150 10.38 -5.47 -4.65
CA GLU A 150 10.89 -4.41 -3.79
C GLU A 150 10.32 -3.11 -4.33
N VAL A 151 9.43 -2.50 -3.56
CA VAL A 151 8.72 -1.27 -3.95
C VAL A 151 9.27 -0.14 -3.10
N GLU A 152 9.72 0.92 -3.73
CA GLU A 152 10.02 2.18 -3.06
C GLU A 152 8.84 3.11 -3.27
N ILE A 153 8.23 3.56 -2.16
CA ILE A 153 7.22 4.60 -2.17
C ILE A 153 7.79 5.89 -1.60
N LEU A 154 7.19 6.99 -2.00
CA LEU A 154 7.39 8.32 -1.45
C LEU A 154 6.09 8.75 -0.75
N GLU A 155 6.19 9.29 0.46
CA GLU A 155 5.05 9.71 1.27
C GLU A 155 4.93 11.24 1.30
N TYR A 156 3.70 11.75 1.15
CA TYR A 156 3.35 13.18 1.19
C TYR A 156 1.93 13.36 1.73
N LEU A 157 1.58 14.59 2.11
CA LEU A 157 0.25 14.95 2.59
C LEU A 157 -0.40 15.94 1.63
N GLU A 158 -1.68 15.74 1.34
CA GLU A 158 -2.53 16.73 0.67
C GLU A 158 -3.44 17.37 1.72
N ASP A 159 -3.27 18.66 1.98
CA ASP A 159 -4.03 19.39 2.98
C ASP A 159 -5.29 20.02 2.37
N TYR A 160 -6.46 19.46 2.70
CA TYR A 160 -7.77 19.95 2.27
C TYR A 160 -8.44 20.83 3.33
N SER A 161 -7.73 21.29 4.36
CA SER A 161 -8.31 22.15 5.42
C SER A 161 -8.86 23.49 4.90
N ASN A 162 -8.45 23.90 3.69
CA ASN A 162 -8.96 25.11 3.03
C ASN A 162 -10.12 24.83 2.07
N GLU A 163 -10.60 23.58 1.98
CA GLU A 163 -11.76 23.22 1.17
C GLU A 163 -13.01 23.91 1.75
N PRO A 164 -13.71 24.76 0.95
CA PRO A 164 -14.90 25.46 1.43
C PRO A 164 -16.04 24.47 1.74
N GLU A 165 -16.73 24.67 2.88
CA GLU A 165 -17.88 23.86 3.29
C GLU A 165 -18.99 23.78 2.21
N ASP A 166 -19.13 24.82 1.39
CA ASP A 166 -20.13 24.90 0.31
C ASP A 166 -19.89 23.92 -0.86
N VAL A 167 -18.69 23.33 -0.98
CA VAL A 167 -18.40 22.27 -1.97
C VAL A 167 -18.94 20.91 -1.50
N ILE A 168 -19.00 20.69 -0.18
CA ILE A 168 -19.43 19.42 0.45
C ILE A 168 -20.95 19.19 0.28
N ALA A 169 -21.73 20.26 0.12
CA ALA A 169 -23.19 20.22 0.07
C ALA A 169 -23.81 20.24 -1.35
N GLN A 170 -23.01 20.36 -2.42
CA GLN A 170 -23.50 20.65 -3.78
C GLN A 170 -23.46 19.47 -4.77
N GLU A 171 -23.22 18.23 -4.32
CA GLU A 171 -23.33 17.05 -5.20
C GLU A 171 -24.77 16.80 -5.69
N GLU A 172 -25.79 17.41 -5.09
CA GLU A 172 -27.20 17.14 -5.43
C GLU A 172 -27.87 18.18 -6.37
N ASP A 173 -27.34 19.40 -6.54
CA ASP A 173 -27.99 20.42 -7.38
C ASP A 173 -27.02 21.10 -8.36
N ASN A 174 -27.15 20.72 -9.63
CA ASN A 174 -26.38 21.23 -10.77
C ASN A 174 -26.48 22.75 -10.94
N GLN A 175 -25.45 23.48 -10.46
CA GLN A 175 -24.96 24.76 -11.03
C GLN A 175 -23.59 25.19 -10.44
N GLY A 176 -22.71 24.22 -10.18
CA GLY A 176 -21.46 24.39 -9.42
C GLY A 176 -20.52 25.46 -9.95
N GLN A 177 -20.42 26.58 -9.24
CA GLN A 177 -19.21 27.39 -9.25
C GLN A 177 -18.17 26.59 -8.46
N GLN A 178 -17.20 25.97 -9.14
CA GLN A 178 -16.03 25.42 -8.48
C GLN A 178 -15.30 26.59 -7.78
N VAL A 179 -15.43 26.65 -6.46
CA VAL A 179 -14.65 27.59 -5.66
C VAL A 179 -13.22 27.09 -5.71
N GLU A 180 -12.36 27.83 -6.41
CA GLU A 180 -10.93 27.52 -6.46
C GLU A 180 -10.33 27.73 -5.07
N PHE A 181 -9.63 26.73 -4.57
CA PHE A 181 -8.85 26.83 -3.34
C PHE A 181 -7.45 26.24 -3.54
N ASP A 182 -6.53 26.62 -2.67
CA ASP A 182 -5.18 26.07 -2.65
C ASP A 182 -5.18 24.78 -1.83
N ILE A 183 -4.57 23.73 -2.38
CA ILE A 183 -4.23 22.48 -1.70
C ILE A 183 -2.73 22.53 -1.37
N PRO A 184 -2.34 22.80 -0.12
CA PRO A 184 -0.95 22.68 0.31
C PRO A 184 -0.49 21.23 0.26
N ILE A 185 0.69 21.00 -0.33
CA ILE A 185 1.36 19.70 -0.33
C ILE A 185 2.47 19.73 0.70
N LYS A 186 2.39 18.85 1.69
CA LYS A 186 3.34 18.79 2.81
C LYS A 186 4.13 17.50 2.80
N ASN A 187 5.31 17.50 3.42
CA ASN A 187 5.97 16.25 3.80
C ASN A 187 5.34 15.66 5.08
N ILE A 188 5.73 14.44 5.46
CA ILE A 188 5.18 13.74 6.64
C ILE A 188 5.46 14.43 7.99
N ASN A 189 6.34 15.44 8.00
CA ASN A 189 6.64 16.29 9.16
C ASN A 189 5.77 17.56 9.21
N GLY A 190 4.85 17.74 8.25
CA GLY A 190 3.95 18.89 8.17
C GLY A 190 4.57 20.13 7.51
N GLU A 191 5.78 20.03 6.95
CA GLU A 191 6.39 21.15 6.22
C GLU A 191 5.74 21.27 4.84
N GLN A 192 5.15 22.43 4.55
CA GLN A 192 4.61 22.73 3.22
C GLN A 192 5.74 22.89 2.19
N ILE A 193 5.70 22.07 1.14
CA ILE A 193 6.70 22.08 0.07
C ILE A 193 6.25 22.98 -1.09
N PHE A 194 4.99 22.86 -1.49
CA PHE A 194 4.37 23.68 -2.54
C PHE A 194 2.84 23.71 -2.35
N LYS A 195 2.15 24.40 -3.27
CA LYS A 195 0.68 24.46 -3.32
C LYS A 195 0.22 24.19 -4.75
N VAL A 196 -0.94 23.58 -4.89
CA VAL A 196 -1.62 23.35 -6.17
C VAL A 196 -3.04 23.86 -6.07
N LYS A 197 -3.59 24.40 -7.15
CA LYS A 197 -5.00 24.80 -7.19
C LYS A 197 -5.90 23.58 -7.32
N SER A 198 -7.05 23.58 -6.65
CA SER A 198 -8.05 22.50 -6.78
C SER A 198 -8.50 22.25 -8.23
N THR A 199 -8.35 23.24 -9.12
CA THR A 199 -8.67 23.16 -10.55
C THR A 199 -7.57 22.52 -11.42
N GLU A 200 -6.34 22.36 -10.91
CA GLU A 200 -5.20 21.79 -11.67
C GLU A 200 -5.18 20.24 -11.66
N GLY A 201 -5.90 19.62 -10.71
CA GLY A 201 -6.10 18.17 -10.63
C GLY A 201 -4.87 17.35 -10.20
N GLN A 202 -5.07 16.03 -10.06
CA GLN A 202 -4.07 15.11 -9.48
C GLN A 202 -2.77 15.04 -10.27
N THR A 203 -2.83 15.08 -11.60
CA THR A 203 -1.63 14.98 -12.46
C THR A 203 -0.60 16.06 -12.12
N LYS A 204 -1.06 17.29 -11.85
CA LYS A 204 -0.19 18.41 -11.50
C LYS A 204 0.52 18.17 -10.15
N ILE A 205 -0.22 17.67 -9.15
CA ILE A 205 0.35 17.29 -7.85
C ILE A 205 1.47 16.27 -8.05
N LEU A 206 1.22 15.20 -8.81
CA LEU A 206 2.19 14.13 -9.03
C LEU A 206 3.47 14.60 -9.76
N GLU A 207 3.35 15.51 -10.74
CA GLU A 207 4.50 16.10 -11.43
C GLU A 207 5.38 16.95 -10.49
N GLU A 208 4.75 17.75 -9.64
CA GLU A 208 5.44 18.60 -8.66
C GLU A 208 6.07 17.78 -7.53
N VAL A 209 5.39 16.73 -7.05
CA VAL A 209 5.96 15.76 -6.09
C VAL A 209 7.23 15.13 -6.66
N LYS A 210 7.19 14.63 -7.90
CA LYS A 210 8.37 14.03 -8.57
C LYS A 210 9.51 15.03 -8.74
N SER A 211 9.19 16.28 -9.03
CA SER A 211 10.19 17.35 -9.20
C SER A 211 10.85 17.78 -7.89
N ASN A 212 10.23 17.46 -6.74
CA ASN A 212 10.71 17.80 -5.39
C ASN A 212 10.96 16.55 -4.53
N ILE A 213 11.30 15.41 -5.16
CA ILE A 213 11.45 14.10 -4.52
C ILE A 213 12.38 14.11 -3.29
N ASP A 214 13.42 14.94 -3.31
CA ASP A 214 14.42 15.10 -2.24
C ASP A 214 13.87 15.68 -0.94
N LYS A 215 12.67 16.28 -0.98
CA LYS A 215 12.00 16.89 0.19
C LYS A 215 11.00 15.98 0.88
N PHE A 216 10.75 14.79 0.32
CA PHE A 216 9.80 13.82 0.84
C PHE A 216 10.50 12.59 1.40
N THR A 217 9.79 11.87 2.27
CA THR A 217 10.31 10.63 2.86
C THR A 217 10.01 9.46 1.95
N THR A 218 10.97 8.56 1.79
CA THR A 218 10.76 7.29 1.10
C THR A 218 10.73 6.12 2.07
N LYS A 219 9.96 5.10 1.71
CA LYS A 219 9.90 3.80 2.40
C LYS A 219 10.08 2.68 1.39
N LYS A 220 10.70 1.60 1.83
CA LYS A 220 10.90 0.41 1.01
C LYS A 220 10.05 -0.74 1.53
N LEU A 221 9.16 -1.23 0.67
CA LEU A 221 8.30 -2.37 0.95
C LEU A 221 8.87 -3.61 0.27
N ILE A 222 8.86 -4.71 1.01
CA ILE A 222 9.09 -6.04 0.46
C ILE A 222 7.74 -6.73 0.37
N ILE A 223 7.27 -6.96 -0.86
CA ILE A 223 5.97 -7.57 -1.16
C ILE A 223 6.23 -8.93 -1.81
N GLU A 224 5.58 -9.97 -1.31
CA GLU A 224 5.60 -11.32 -1.88
C GLU A 224 4.29 -11.60 -2.62
N LYS A 225 4.38 -12.51 -3.60
CA LYS A 225 3.25 -12.98 -4.40
C LYS A 225 3.09 -14.49 -4.19
N ASN A 226 1.88 -14.94 -3.82
CA ASN A 226 1.60 -16.38 -3.74
C ASN A 226 1.28 -16.97 -5.13
N ASP A 227 1.05 -18.28 -5.18
CA ASP A 227 0.76 -19.01 -6.43
C ASP A 227 -0.55 -18.56 -7.10
N ASP A 228 -1.53 -18.07 -6.33
CA ASP A 228 -2.79 -17.50 -6.84
C ASP A 228 -2.62 -16.06 -7.35
N GLY A 229 -1.46 -15.48 -7.12
CA GLY A 229 -1.09 -14.13 -7.53
C GLY A 229 -1.46 -13.02 -6.55
N ASN A 230 -1.94 -13.35 -5.36
CA ASN A 230 -2.22 -12.41 -4.29
C ASN A 230 -0.91 -11.83 -3.72
N LEU A 231 -0.93 -10.52 -3.46
CA LEU A 231 0.19 -9.77 -2.90
C LEU A 231 0.06 -9.67 -1.38
N TYR A 232 1.19 -9.72 -0.67
CA TYR A 232 1.26 -9.47 0.77
C TYR A 232 2.60 -8.83 1.15
N VAL A 233 2.53 -7.80 1.99
CA VAL A 233 3.70 -7.14 2.55
C VAL A 233 4.34 -8.02 3.61
N LYS A 234 5.65 -8.21 3.49
CA LYS A 234 6.47 -8.94 4.47
C LYS A 234 7.19 -8.01 5.42
N LYS A 235 7.61 -6.85 4.90
CA LYS A 235 8.52 -5.95 5.58
C LYS A 235 8.43 -4.53 5.00
N VAL A 236 8.61 -3.53 5.86
CA VAL A 236 8.67 -2.11 5.52
C VAL A 236 9.90 -1.49 6.20
N GLU A 237 10.78 -0.87 5.41
CA GLU A 237 12.03 -0.21 5.82
C GLU A 237 11.99 1.31 5.67
#